data_AF-A0ABD7S5S9-F1
#
_entry.id   AF-A0ABD7S5S9-F1
#
_cell.length_a   1.000
_cell.length_b   1.000
_cell.length_c   1.000
_cell.angle_alpha   90.00
_cell.angle_beta   90.00
_cell.angle_gamma   90.00
#
_symmetry.space_group_name_H-M   'P 1'
#
loop_
_entity.id
_entity.type
_entity.pdbx_description
1 polymer ?
#
loop_
_entity_poly.entity_id
_entity_poly.type
_entity_poly.pdbx_seq_one_letter_code
_entity_poly.pdbx_strand_id
1 'polypeptide(L)'
;MGELGTSPINVYQCKYFTDGVGNSQKQQIRNSYAAAIGSSDFKVDNWFLCLPIDLSIEEAKWFTGWSGSCSRPVKLLPPTEMMVWAEKYGLASSIFKRGDSLKLDWIVSNLKQDKRDPWIVIVEQAEEDCYKILLTLLRKHKQCIADNYPHLASLYLRAEAGDRLDACEYVKSALAGNIPDSHKVWLFNMLGDFSMEPIAFRFIRRYDALLTKAKEFNRVQELSTSEFYSVWETLRSPVLQDIRDQAHWRVKLS
;
A
#
# COMPACT_ATOMS: atom_id res chain seq x y z
N MET A 1 -54.24 -48.26 14.51
CA MET A 1 -54.12 -46.93 15.15
C MET A 1 -52.64 -46.71 15.46
N GLY A 2 -52.01 -45.72 14.83
CA GLY A 2 -50.65 -45.28 15.15
C GLY A 2 -50.67 -43.78 15.32
N GLU A 3 -50.36 -43.30 16.52
CA GLU A 3 -50.29 -41.88 16.84
C GLU A 3 -49.10 -41.25 16.10
N LEU A 4 -49.37 -40.58 14.97
CA LEU A 4 -48.39 -39.69 14.32
C LEU A 4 -48.29 -38.41 15.17
N GLY A 5 -47.43 -38.50 16.19
CA GLY A 5 -47.12 -37.44 17.13
C GLY A 5 -46.46 -36.25 16.44
N THR A 6 -47.17 -35.12 16.39
CA THR A 6 -46.60 -33.80 16.11
C THR A 6 -45.77 -33.35 17.31
N SER A 7 -44.59 -33.96 17.49
CA SER A 7 -43.65 -33.57 18.52
C SER A 7 -43.28 -32.09 18.36
N PRO A 8 -43.38 -31.28 19.42
CA PRO A 8 -42.98 -29.88 19.39
C PRO A 8 -41.54 -29.70 18.87
N ILE A 9 -41.31 -28.68 18.04
CA ILE A 9 -40.00 -28.39 17.43
C ILE A 9 -39.41 -27.09 17.97
N ASN A 10 -38.08 -26.98 17.91
CA ASN A 10 -37.38 -25.73 18.14
C ASN A 10 -37.29 -24.92 16.84
N VAL A 11 -37.70 -23.65 16.89
CA VAL A 11 -37.67 -22.74 15.75
C VAL A 11 -36.53 -21.75 15.92
N TYR A 12 -35.68 -21.61 14.90
CA TYR A 12 -34.56 -20.66 14.88
C TYR A 12 -34.81 -19.58 13.83
N GLN A 13 -34.94 -18.34 14.27
CA GLN A 13 -35.08 -17.18 13.39
C GLN A 13 -33.74 -16.45 13.30
N CYS A 14 -33.11 -16.53 12.13
CA CYS A 14 -31.92 -15.75 11.82
C CYS A 14 -32.33 -14.40 11.23
N LYS A 15 -31.80 -13.30 11.78
CA LYS A 15 -31.96 -11.95 11.22
C LYS A 15 -30.62 -11.23 11.22
N TYR A 16 -30.27 -10.63 10.10
CA TYR A 16 -29.05 -9.84 9.95
C TYR A 16 -29.41 -8.36 10.02
N PHE A 17 -29.11 -7.72 11.16
CA PHE A 17 -29.31 -6.29 11.38
C PHE A 17 -27.95 -5.65 11.64
N THR A 18 -27.60 -4.61 10.88
CA THR A 18 -26.28 -3.95 10.96
C THR A 18 -26.23 -2.88 12.04
N ASP A 19 -27.37 -2.22 12.31
CA ASP A 19 -27.44 -1.01 13.14
C ASP A 19 -28.46 -1.15 14.28
N GLY A 20 -28.44 -2.28 14.98
CA GLY A 20 -29.34 -2.52 16.11
C GLY A 20 -30.75 -2.97 15.73
N VAL A 21 -31.65 -2.94 16.72
CA VAL A 21 -33.04 -3.41 16.67
C VAL A 21 -33.99 -2.24 16.93
N GLY A 22 -34.24 -1.46 15.88
CA GLY A 22 -35.23 -0.38 15.87
C GLY A 22 -36.68 -0.87 15.72
N ASN A 23 -37.63 0.07 15.65
CA ASN A 23 -39.07 -0.25 15.62
C ASN A 23 -39.48 -1.17 14.46
N SER A 24 -38.90 -0.98 13.28
CA SER A 24 -39.16 -1.83 12.12
C SER A 24 -38.64 -3.26 12.34
N GLN A 25 -37.43 -3.42 12.90
CA GLN A 25 -36.86 -4.72 13.25
C GLN A 25 -37.70 -5.41 14.34
N LYS A 26 -38.10 -4.68 15.39
CA LYS A 26 -38.98 -5.18 16.45
C LYS A 26 -40.30 -5.72 15.88
N GLN A 27 -40.90 -5.01 14.91
CA GLN A 27 -42.13 -5.47 14.27
C GLN A 27 -41.91 -6.74 13.45
N GLN A 28 -40.82 -6.83 12.70
CA GLN A 28 -40.49 -8.05 11.95
C GLN A 28 -40.31 -9.26 12.86
N ILE A 29 -39.66 -9.09 14.00
CA ILE A 29 -39.47 -10.15 15.01
C ILE A 29 -40.83 -10.64 15.52
N ARG A 30 -41.71 -9.72 15.92
CA ARG A 30 -43.06 -10.06 16.42
C ARG A 30 -43.90 -10.79 15.38
N ASN A 31 -43.91 -10.30 14.14
CA ASN A 31 -44.67 -10.90 13.05
C ASN A 31 -44.19 -12.33 12.77
N SER A 32 -42.88 -12.54 12.78
CA SER A 32 -42.29 -13.87 12.54
C SER A 32 -42.64 -14.85 13.67
N TYR A 33 -42.59 -14.39 14.92
CA TYR A 33 -43.04 -15.19 16.07
C TYR A 33 -44.53 -15.54 15.98
N ALA A 34 -45.40 -14.56 15.71
CA ALA A 34 -46.83 -14.78 15.59
C ALA A 34 -47.18 -15.79 14.48
N ALA A 35 -46.50 -15.70 13.34
CA ALA A 35 -46.65 -16.65 12.24
C ALA A 35 -46.21 -18.08 12.64
N ALA A 36 -45.09 -18.21 13.35
CA ALA A 36 -44.60 -19.52 13.80
C ALA A 36 -45.53 -20.18 14.82
N ILE A 37 -46.06 -19.40 15.77
CA ILE A 37 -46.99 -19.90 16.80
C ILE A 37 -48.37 -20.20 16.24
N GLY A 38 -48.82 -19.45 15.23
CA GLY A 38 -50.11 -19.65 14.57
C GLY A 38 -50.12 -20.74 13.50
N SER A 39 -48.98 -21.39 13.24
CA SER A 39 -48.87 -22.44 12.23
C SER A 39 -49.66 -23.70 12.61
N SER A 40 -50.43 -24.24 11.67
CA SER A 40 -51.09 -25.56 11.81
C SER A 40 -50.15 -26.73 11.53
N ASP A 41 -49.00 -26.46 10.89
CA ASP A 41 -48.13 -27.50 10.33
C ASP A 41 -47.20 -28.12 11.38
N PHE A 42 -46.90 -27.38 12.45
CA PHE A 42 -46.04 -27.82 13.54
C PHE A 42 -46.39 -27.13 14.84
N LYS A 43 -45.96 -27.73 15.97
CA LYS A 43 -46.05 -27.12 17.29
C LYS A 43 -44.69 -26.58 17.70
N VAL A 44 -44.65 -25.37 18.25
CA VAL A 44 -43.40 -24.77 18.74
C VAL A 44 -43.14 -25.15 20.19
N ASP A 45 -41.95 -25.67 20.46
CA ASP A 45 -41.43 -25.88 21.82
C ASP A 45 -40.70 -24.64 22.33
N ASN A 46 -39.58 -24.30 21.69
CA ASN A 46 -38.81 -23.07 21.94
C ASN A 46 -38.65 -22.27 20.65
N TRP A 47 -38.60 -20.95 20.78
CA TRP A 47 -38.29 -20.04 19.68
C TRP A 47 -37.02 -19.25 19.98
N PHE A 48 -36.03 -19.35 19.09
CA PHE A 48 -34.72 -18.74 19.25
C PHE A 48 -34.52 -17.62 18.24
N LEU A 49 -34.21 -16.42 18.73
CA LEU A 49 -33.78 -15.30 17.91
C LEU A 49 -32.26 -15.30 17.80
N CYS A 50 -31.74 -15.44 16.58
CA CYS A 50 -30.32 -15.45 16.29
C CYS A 50 -29.93 -14.09 15.68
N LEU A 51 -29.15 -13.28 16.41
CA LEU A 51 -28.68 -11.96 15.95
C LEU A 51 -27.15 -11.88 15.96
N PRO A 52 -26.52 -11.41 14.86
CA PRO A 52 -25.07 -11.23 14.78
C PRO A 52 -24.59 -9.94 15.46
N ILE A 53 -25.39 -9.39 16.39
CA ILE A 53 -25.09 -8.17 17.14
C ILE A 53 -25.44 -8.37 18.61
N ASP A 54 -24.73 -7.66 19.48
CA ASP A 54 -25.13 -7.50 20.87
C ASP A 54 -26.23 -6.44 20.96
N LEU A 55 -27.26 -6.73 21.76
CA LEU A 55 -28.31 -5.75 22.03
C LEU A 55 -27.79 -4.68 23.00
N SER A 56 -28.10 -3.42 22.69
CA SER A 56 -27.95 -2.34 23.67
C SER A 56 -28.86 -2.57 24.89
N ILE A 57 -28.62 -1.81 25.95
CA ILE A 57 -29.42 -1.90 27.20
C ILE A 57 -30.92 -1.71 26.92
N GLU A 58 -31.30 -0.75 26.07
CA GLU A 58 -32.71 -0.48 25.75
C GLU A 58 -33.35 -1.61 24.93
N GLU A 59 -32.59 -2.18 23.99
CA GLU A 59 -33.04 -3.29 23.16
C GLU A 59 -33.15 -4.58 23.96
N ALA A 60 -32.21 -4.85 24.87
CA ALA A 60 -32.27 -5.98 25.79
C ALA A 60 -33.47 -5.88 26.74
N LYS A 61 -33.76 -4.67 27.27
CA LYS A 61 -34.96 -4.40 28.06
C LYS A 61 -36.24 -4.66 27.27
N TRP A 62 -36.31 -4.13 26.05
CA TRP A 62 -37.44 -4.40 25.15
C TRP A 62 -37.61 -5.89 24.89
N PHE A 63 -36.53 -6.59 24.53
CA PHE A 63 -36.57 -8.01 24.19
C PHE A 63 -37.06 -8.83 25.37
N THR A 64 -36.49 -8.61 26.56
CA THR A 64 -36.90 -9.31 27.79
C THR A 64 -38.37 -9.06 28.15
N GLY A 65 -38.83 -7.82 28.02
CA GLY A 65 -40.24 -7.47 28.27
C GLY A 65 -41.19 -8.09 27.25
N TRP A 66 -40.81 -8.11 25.98
CA TRP A 66 -41.61 -8.73 24.93
C TRP A 66 -41.58 -10.27 25.02
N SER A 67 -40.42 -10.88 25.21
CA SER A 67 -40.27 -12.34 25.37
C SER A 67 -41.01 -12.86 26.59
N GLY A 68 -41.05 -12.08 27.68
CA GLY A 68 -41.80 -12.42 28.89
C GLY A 68 -43.32 -12.40 28.72
N SER A 69 -43.85 -11.71 27.69
CA SER A 69 -45.29 -11.70 27.36
C SER A 69 -45.67 -12.71 26.28
N CYS A 70 -44.72 -13.49 25.77
CA CYS A 70 -44.95 -14.52 24.76
C CYS A 70 -45.50 -15.82 25.38
N SER A 71 -46.38 -16.50 24.64
CA SER A 71 -47.02 -17.76 25.08
C SER A 71 -46.08 -18.98 25.08
N ARG A 72 -44.94 -18.90 24.39
CA ARG A 72 -43.90 -19.93 24.36
C ARG A 72 -42.55 -19.33 24.72
N PRO A 73 -41.61 -20.15 25.26
CA PRO A 73 -40.26 -19.69 25.57
C PRO A 73 -39.58 -19.06 24.35
N VAL A 74 -39.20 -17.79 24.49
CA VAL A 74 -38.42 -17.03 23.52
C VAL A 74 -37.04 -16.78 24.10
N LYS A 75 -36.00 -17.19 23.38
CA LYS A 75 -34.59 -17.07 23.81
C LYS A 75 -33.79 -16.28 22.78
N LEU A 76 -32.89 -15.42 23.25
CA LEU A 76 -31.90 -14.78 22.40
C LEU A 76 -30.67 -15.68 22.34
N LEU A 77 -30.16 -15.93 21.15
CA LEU A 77 -28.84 -16.52 20.95
C LEU A 77 -27.87 -15.39 20.59
N PRO A 78 -26.97 -14.99 21.51
CA PRO A 78 -26.03 -13.91 21.26
C PRO A 78 -24.91 -14.36 20.30
N PRO A 79 -24.19 -13.40 19.69
CA PRO A 79 -23.07 -13.68 18.79
C PRO A 79 -22.04 -14.65 19.38
N THR A 80 -21.72 -14.51 20.66
CA THR A 80 -20.73 -15.33 21.37
C THR A 80 -21.10 -16.81 21.39
N GLU A 81 -22.35 -17.15 21.74
CA GLU A 81 -22.82 -18.53 21.74
C GLU A 81 -22.85 -19.12 20.33
N MET A 82 -23.29 -18.34 19.35
CA MET A 82 -23.30 -18.77 17.95
C MET A 82 -21.88 -19.04 17.43
N MET A 83 -20.90 -18.23 17.82
CA MET A 83 -19.48 -18.45 17.47
C MET A 83 -18.93 -19.73 18.10
N VAL A 84 -19.23 -19.99 19.37
CA VAL A 84 -18.85 -21.24 20.04
C VAL A 84 -19.43 -22.46 19.31
N TRP A 85 -20.69 -22.38 18.86
CA TRP A 85 -21.29 -23.45 18.07
C TRP A 85 -20.63 -23.59 16.70
N ALA A 86 -20.35 -22.47 16.02
CA ALA A 86 -19.66 -22.49 14.72
C ALA A 86 -18.27 -23.12 14.82
N GLU A 87 -17.52 -22.85 15.88
CA GLU A 87 -16.22 -23.49 16.14
C GLU A 87 -16.38 -24.98 16.42
N LYS A 88 -17.30 -25.36 17.32
CA LYS A 88 -17.55 -26.75 17.71
C LYS A 88 -17.89 -27.64 16.51
N TYR A 89 -18.64 -27.13 15.55
CA TYR A 89 -19.05 -27.88 14.35
C TYR A 89 -18.14 -27.64 13.13
N GLY A 90 -16.99 -27.00 13.31
CA GLY A 90 -16.02 -26.74 12.22
C GLY A 90 -16.47 -25.70 11.18
N LEU A 91 -17.65 -25.09 11.35
CA LEU A 91 -18.23 -24.09 10.47
C LEU A 91 -17.49 -22.74 10.55
N ALA A 92 -16.82 -22.45 11.66
CA ALA A 92 -16.07 -21.22 11.83
C ALA A 92 -14.98 -21.07 10.75
N SER A 93 -14.34 -22.16 10.33
CA SER A 93 -13.28 -22.15 9.32
C SER A 93 -13.77 -22.05 7.88
N SER A 94 -15.02 -22.46 7.61
CA SER A 94 -15.65 -22.42 6.29
C SER A 94 -16.39 -21.10 6.05
N ILE A 95 -17.01 -20.52 7.09
CA ILE A 95 -17.76 -19.27 7.02
C ILE A 95 -16.83 -18.06 7.15
N PHE A 96 -15.99 -18.07 8.19
CA PHE A 96 -14.93 -17.10 8.34
C PHE A 96 -13.71 -17.77 7.75
N LYS A 97 -13.27 -17.35 6.56
CA LYS A 97 -12.04 -17.83 5.95
C LYS A 97 -10.88 -17.45 6.87
N ARG A 98 -10.68 -18.22 7.94
CA ARG A 98 -9.69 -17.98 8.98
C ARG A 98 -8.29 -17.97 8.36
N GLY A 99 -8.10 -18.73 7.28
CA GLY A 99 -6.94 -18.64 6.41
C GLY A 99 -6.73 -17.27 5.78
N ASP A 100 -7.78 -16.57 5.36
CA ASP A 100 -7.69 -15.22 4.80
C ASP A 100 -7.43 -14.18 5.90
N SER A 101 -8.06 -14.33 7.08
CA SER A 101 -7.76 -13.46 8.23
C SER A 101 -6.32 -13.63 8.71
N LEU A 102 -5.82 -14.88 8.80
CA LEU A 102 -4.43 -15.16 9.15
C LEU A 102 -3.45 -14.66 8.09
N LYS A 103 -3.82 -14.71 6.80
CA LYS A 103 -3.03 -14.08 5.72
C LYS A 103 -3.02 -12.56 5.85
N LEU A 104 -4.15 -11.93 6.18
CA LEU A 104 -4.23 -10.49 6.41
C LEU A 104 -3.41 -10.08 7.63
N ASP A 105 -3.49 -10.83 8.73
CA ASP A 105 -2.67 -10.59 9.93
C ASP A 105 -1.18 -10.78 9.63
N TRP A 106 -0.82 -11.76 8.81
CA TRP A 106 0.56 -11.95 8.33
C TRP A 106 1.02 -10.80 7.43
N ILE A 107 0.18 -10.33 6.49
CA ILE A 107 0.47 -9.16 5.65
C ILE A 107 0.64 -7.91 6.52
N VAL A 108 -0.27 -7.66 7.46
CA VAL A 108 -0.22 -6.53 8.39
C VAL A 108 0.99 -6.63 9.32
N SER A 109 1.34 -7.82 9.79
CA SER A 109 2.53 -8.06 10.61
C SER A 109 3.81 -7.79 9.81
N ASN A 110 3.89 -8.23 8.55
CA ASN A 110 5.01 -7.93 7.66
C ASN A 110 5.12 -6.43 7.36
N LEU A 111 4.00 -5.76 7.07
CA LEU A 111 3.95 -4.30 6.87
C LEU A 111 4.36 -3.53 8.14
N LYS A 112 4.08 -4.08 9.34
CA LYS A 112 4.51 -3.50 10.62
C LYS A 112 5.96 -3.85 10.98
N GLN A 113 6.50 -4.95 10.48
CA GLN A 113 7.90 -5.35 10.68
C GLN A 113 8.86 -4.55 9.79
N ASP A 114 8.41 -4.10 8.61
CA ASP A 114 9.17 -3.15 7.78
C ASP A 114 9.02 -1.72 8.35
N LYS A 115 9.57 -1.48 9.56
CA LYS A 115 9.76 -0.13 10.15
C LYS A 115 10.84 0.66 9.40
N ARG A 116 10.93 0.53 8.08
CA ARG A 116 11.74 1.46 7.31
C ARG A 116 11.00 2.78 7.29
N ASP A 117 11.66 3.78 7.84
CA ASP A 117 11.22 5.17 7.79
C ASP A 117 10.78 5.49 6.35
N PRO A 118 9.53 5.93 6.12
CA PRO A 118 9.02 6.21 4.78
C PRO A 118 9.93 7.14 3.97
N TRP A 119 10.64 8.04 4.65
CA TRP A 119 11.66 8.89 4.04
C TRP A 119 12.80 8.08 3.41
N ILE A 120 13.32 7.09 4.12
CA ILE A 120 14.42 6.24 3.63
C ILE A 120 14.00 5.49 2.38
N VAL A 121 12.77 4.98 2.34
CA VAL A 121 12.22 4.29 1.15
C VAL A 121 12.12 5.25 -0.05
N ILE A 122 11.70 6.51 0.19
CA ILE A 122 11.63 7.54 -0.86
C ILE A 122 13.04 7.87 -1.40
N VAL A 123 14.03 8.01 -0.51
CA VAL A 123 15.43 8.26 -0.88
C VAL A 123 15.98 7.09 -1.69
N GLU A 124 15.87 5.86 -1.18
CA GLU A 124 16.33 4.64 -1.87
C GLU A 124 15.75 4.54 -3.28
N GLN A 125 14.44 4.75 -3.44
CA GLN A 125 13.80 4.70 -4.74
C GLN A 125 14.25 5.83 -5.67
N ALA A 126 14.40 7.05 -5.15
CA ALA A 126 14.83 8.19 -5.95
C ALA A 126 16.28 8.07 -6.42
N GLU A 127 17.17 7.58 -5.56
CA GLU A 127 18.57 7.34 -5.89
C GLU A 127 18.74 6.16 -6.84
N GLU A 128 17.93 5.11 -6.70
CA GLU A 128 17.89 4.00 -7.66
C GLU A 128 17.43 4.47 -9.05
N ASP A 129 16.45 5.37 -9.12
CA ASP A 129 16.05 6.00 -10.39
C ASP A 129 17.18 6.87 -10.96
N CYS A 130 17.84 7.66 -10.12
CA CYS A 130 18.99 8.50 -10.49
C CYS A 130 20.12 7.66 -11.08
N TYR A 131 20.45 6.54 -10.43
CA TYR A 131 21.46 5.59 -10.88
C TYR A 131 21.13 5.03 -12.27
N LYS A 132 19.88 4.59 -12.51
CA LYS A 132 19.44 4.11 -13.84
C LYS A 132 19.54 5.19 -14.92
N ILE A 133 19.21 6.44 -14.57
CA ILE A 133 19.34 7.58 -15.48
C ILE A 133 20.83 7.81 -15.81
N LEU A 134 21.71 7.84 -14.81
CA LEU A 134 23.16 7.98 -15.01
C LEU A 134 23.72 6.85 -15.85
N LEU A 135 23.35 5.60 -15.58
CA LEU A 135 23.83 4.45 -16.36
C LEU A 135 23.44 4.57 -17.84
N THR A 136 22.25 5.11 -18.13
CA THR A 136 21.82 5.40 -19.50
C THR A 136 22.70 6.49 -20.15
N LEU A 137 23.01 7.56 -19.42
CA LEU A 137 23.91 8.62 -19.87
C LEU A 137 25.31 8.08 -20.16
N LEU A 138 25.86 7.31 -19.23
CA LEU A 138 27.19 6.69 -19.30
C LEU A 138 27.34 5.79 -20.52
N ARG A 139 26.33 4.93 -20.79
CA ARG A 139 26.31 4.05 -21.96
C ARG A 139 26.39 4.84 -23.27
N LYS A 140 25.58 5.89 -23.41
CA LYS A 140 25.60 6.74 -24.61
C LYS A 140 26.91 7.53 -24.71
N HIS A 141 27.39 8.08 -23.60
CA HIS A 141 28.63 8.86 -23.58
C HIS A 141 29.82 8.01 -23.97
N LYS A 142 29.97 6.82 -23.38
CA LYS A 142 31.02 5.86 -23.72
C LYS A 142 31.03 5.50 -25.21
N GLN A 143 29.86 5.31 -25.83
CA GLN A 143 29.78 5.01 -27.26
C GLN A 143 30.35 6.14 -28.13
N CYS A 144 30.25 7.39 -27.69
CA CYS A 144 30.76 8.55 -28.44
C CYS A 144 32.26 8.83 -28.23
N ILE A 145 32.84 8.40 -27.10
CA ILE A 145 34.23 8.72 -26.72
C ILE A 145 35.15 7.50 -26.61
N ALA A 146 34.73 6.35 -27.13
CA ALA A 146 35.42 5.07 -26.97
C ALA A 146 36.93 5.16 -27.28
N ASP A 147 37.72 4.43 -26.47
CA ASP A 147 39.17 4.23 -26.53
C ASP A 147 40.11 5.43 -26.25
N ASN A 148 39.60 6.65 -26.18
CA ASN A 148 40.44 7.83 -25.92
C ASN A 148 40.72 8.10 -24.44
N TYR A 149 39.94 7.51 -23.52
CA TYR A 149 40.02 7.80 -22.08
C TYR A 149 39.92 6.51 -21.22
N PRO A 150 41.05 5.80 -21.01
CA PRO A 150 41.06 4.53 -20.27
C PRO A 150 40.52 4.63 -18.84
N HIS A 151 40.76 5.75 -18.16
CA HIS A 151 40.25 5.98 -16.80
C HIS A 151 38.71 5.99 -16.77
N LEU A 152 38.05 6.70 -17.70
CA LEU A 152 36.60 6.69 -17.85
C LEU A 152 36.07 5.31 -18.25
N ALA A 153 36.78 4.58 -19.11
CA ALA A 153 36.39 3.23 -19.48
C ALA A 153 36.36 2.29 -18.26
N SER A 154 37.32 2.41 -17.35
CA SER A 154 37.37 1.63 -16.11
C SER A 154 36.22 1.97 -15.15
N LEU A 155 35.90 3.27 -14.99
CA LEU A 155 34.78 3.75 -14.18
C LEU A 155 33.45 3.22 -14.75
N TYR A 156 33.28 3.29 -16.07
CA TYR A 156 32.10 2.78 -16.73
C TYR A 156 31.88 1.28 -16.47
N LEU A 157 32.93 0.45 -16.55
CA LEU A 157 32.78 -1.00 -16.41
C LEU A 157 32.31 -1.38 -14.99
N ARG A 158 32.83 -0.68 -13.97
CA ARG A 158 32.41 -0.91 -12.58
C ARG A 158 31.01 -0.35 -12.33
N ALA A 159 30.69 0.81 -12.90
CA ALA A 159 29.33 1.33 -12.92
C ALA A 159 28.35 0.35 -13.58
N GLU A 160 28.68 -0.24 -14.72
CA GLU A 160 27.82 -1.25 -15.37
C GLU A 160 27.66 -2.52 -14.52
N ALA A 161 28.64 -2.86 -13.69
CA ALA A 161 28.59 -3.97 -12.75
C ALA A 161 27.78 -3.69 -11.47
N GLY A 162 27.28 -2.47 -11.27
CA GLY A 162 26.45 -2.11 -10.11
C GLY A 162 27.05 -1.05 -9.18
N ASP A 163 28.26 -0.56 -9.45
CA ASP A 163 28.92 0.41 -8.58
C ASP A 163 28.39 1.84 -8.80
N ARG A 164 27.58 2.32 -7.84
CA ARG A 164 26.97 3.66 -7.90
C ARG A 164 28.00 4.77 -7.73
N LEU A 165 29.02 4.57 -6.90
CA LEU A 165 30.08 5.56 -6.69
C LEU A 165 30.87 5.79 -7.97
N ASP A 166 31.23 4.71 -8.67
CA ASP A 166 31.92 4.83 -9.95
C ASP A 166 31.03 5.45 -11.05
N ALA A 167 29.71 5.26 -11.00
CA ALA A 167 28.78 5.94 -11.90
C ALA A 167 28.80 7.47 -11.68
N CYS A 168 28.77 7.89 -10.42
CA CYS A 168 28.89 9.30 -10.05
C CYS A 168 30.28 9.86 -10.40
N GLU A 169 31.33 9.11 -10.13
CA GLU A 169 32.71 9.50 -10.40
C GLU A 169 33.00 9.61 -11.89
N TYR A 170 32.41 8.75 -12.72
CA TYR A 170 32.47 8.88 -14.17
C TYR A 170 32.00 10.27 -14.63
N VAL A 171 30.84 10.73 -14.16
CA VAL A 171 30.27 12.02 -14.56
C VAL A 171 31.17 13.17 -14.12
N LYS A 172 31.62 13.15 -12.85
CA LYS A 172 32.52 14.17 -12.30
C LYS A 172 33.84 14.21 -13.05
N SER A 173 34.46 13.05 -13.27
CA SER A 173 35.71 12.91 -14.03
C SER A 173 35.55 13.36 -15.49
N ALA A 174 34.40 13.09 -16.12
CA ALA A 174 34.19 13.52 -17.50
C ALA A 174 34.01 15.03 -17.63
N LEU A 175 33.38 15.69 -16.65
CA LEU A 175 33.14 17.13 -16.65
C LEU A 175 34.33 17.96 -16.16
N ALA A 176 35.01 17.50 -15.10
CA ALA A 176 36.16 18.17 -14.50
C ALA A 176 37.51 17.74 -15.12
N GLY A 177 37.54 16.59 -15.78
CA GLY A 177 38.75 16.04 -16.38
C GLY A 177 39.21 16.77 -17.63
N ASN A 178 40.41 16.40 -18.07
CA ASN A 178 41.04 16.95 -19.27
C ASN A 178 40.47 16.30 -20.55
N ILE A 179 39.21 16.60 -20.83
CA ILE A 179 38.47 16.15 -22.01
C ILE A 179 38.03 17.38 -22.80
N PRO A 180 38.04 17.35 -24.15
CA PRO A 180 37.55 18.45 -24.96
C PRO A 180 36.15 18.88 -24.56
N ASP A 181 35.91 20.19 -24.59
CA ASP A 181 34.62 20.77 -24.22
C ASP A 181 33.47 20.24 -25.10
N SER A 182 33.75 19.88 -26.35
CA SER A 182 32.78 19.20 -27.23
C SER A 182 32.22 17.91 -26.63
N HIS A 183 33.07 17.10 -25.97
CA HIS A 183 32.62 15.88 -25.31
C HIS A 183 31.84 16.18 -24.03
N LYS A 184 32.23 17.24 -23.30
CA LYS A 184 31.45 17.71 -22.13
C LYS A 184 30.07 18.20 -22.56
N VAL A 185 29.97 18.96 -23.65
CA VAL A 185 28.70 19.40 -24.24
C VAL A 185 27.84 18.20 -24.62
N TRP A 186 28.42 17.11 -25.11
CA TRP A 186 27.66 15.89 -25.42
C TRP A 186 26.94 15.35 -24.20
N LEU A 187 27.55 15.30 -23.00
CA LEU A 187 26.86 14.86 -21.77
C LEU A 187 25.57 15.63 -21.50
N PHE A 188 25.55 16.93 -21.79
CA PHE A 188 24.37 17.77 -21.64
C PHE A 188 23.35 17.61 -22.78
N ASN A 189 23.77 17.16 -23.96
CA ASN A 189 22.90 17.01 -25.13
C ASN A 189 22.42 15.58 -25.39
N MET A 190 22.96 14.57 -24.69
CA MET A 190 22.57 13.19 -24.90
C MET A 190 21.10 13.00 -24.60
N LEU A 191 20.32 12.70 -25.65
CA LEU A 191 18.91 12.41 -25.51
C LEU A 191 18.71 10.99 -25.04
N GLY A 192 17.66 10.80 -24.22
CA GLY A 192 17.16 9.47 -23.86
C GLY A 192 16.45 8.81 -25.03
N ASP A 193 15.34 8.13 -24.73
CA ASP A 193 14.43 7.62 -25.76
C ASP A 193 13.41 8.72 -26.14
N PHE A 194 12.23 8.34 -26.60
CA PHE A 194 11.17 9.17 -27.21
C PHE A 194 10.78 10.50 -26.52
N SER A 195 11.28 10.83 -25.32
CA SER A 195 10.96 12.06 -24.60
C SER A 195 11.63 13.32 -25.14
N MET A 196 12.61 13.20 -26.05
CA MET A 196 13.39 14.33 -26.60
C MET A 196 14.07 15.19 -25.52
N GLU A 197 14.17 14.68 -24.29
CA GLU A 197 14.72 15.37 -23.13
C GLU A 197 16.15 14.87 -22.89
N PRO A 198 17.11 15.77 -22.63
CA PRO A 198 18.46 15.36 -22.28
C PRO A 198 18.50 14.52 -21.01
N ILE A 199 19.31 13.45 -21.03
CA ILE A 199 19.39 12.49 -19.92
C ILE A 199 19.93 13.16 -18.65
N ALA A 200 20.94 14.03 -18.78
CA ALA A 200 21.46 14.81 -17.65
C ALA A 200 20.38 15.73 -17.04
N PHE A 201 19.47 16.27 -17.86
CA PHE A 201 18.37 17.10 -17.35
C PHE A 201 17.32 16.26 -16.60
N ARG A 202 17.03 15.05 -17.07
CA ARG A 202 16.18 14.08 -16.35
C ARG A 202 16.73 13.75 -14.97
N PHE A 203 18.05 13.58 -14.86
CA PHE A 203 18.72 13.36 -13.58
C PHE A 203 18.49 14.55 -12.64
N ILE A 204 18.78 15.77 -13.10
CA ILE A 204 18.61 16.99 -12.30
C ILE A 204 17.17 17.12 -11.82
N ARG A 205 16.19 16.93 -12.71
CA ARG A 205 14.78 17.04 -12.35
C ARG A 205 14.35 15.98 -11.33
N ARG A 206 14.84 14.73 -11.46
CA ARG A 206 14.55 13.67 -10.50
C ARG A 206 15.10 14.00 -9.12
N TYR A 207 16.31 14.56 -9.07
CA TYR A 207 16.98 14.93 -7.83
C TYR A 207 16.40 16.21 -7.21
N ASP A 208 15.99 17.20 -8.02
CA ASP A 208 15.24 18.40 -7.58
C ASP A 208 13.91 18.00 -6.92
N ALA A 209 13.23 16.99 -7.47
CA ALA A 209 12.02 16.44 -6.84
C ALA A 209 12.32 15.79 -5.49
N LEU A 210 13.44 15.08 -5.36
CA LEU A 210 13.89 14.51 -4.08
C LEU A 210 14.21 15.62 -3.05
N LEU A 211 14.92 16.67 -3.46
CA LEU A 211 15.22 17.83 -2.60
C LEU A 211 13.94 18.56 -2.16
N THR A 212 12.95 18.67 -3.04
CA THR A 212 11.64 19.25 -2.70
C THR A 212 10.95 18.42 -1.62
N LYS A 213 10.95 17.08 -1.75
CA LYS A 213 10.47 16.18 -0.69
C LYS A 213 11.29 16.30 0.58
N ALA A 214 12.61 16.39 0.51
CA ALA A 214 13.47 16.58 1.68
C ALA A 214 13.10 17.84 2.48
N LYS A 215 12.74 18.93 1.78
CA LYS A 215 12.25 20.16 2.41
C LYS A 215 10.91 19.97 3.11
N GLU A 216 9.96 19.26 2.48
CA GLU A 216 8.67 18.92 3.09
C GLU A 216 8.84 18.12 4.40
N PHE A 217 9.84 17.23 4.44
CA PHE A 217 10.15 16.42 5.63
C PHE A 217 11.12 17.10 6.61
N ASN A 218 11.65 18.28 6.29
CA ASN A 218 12.70 18.99 7.04
C ASN A 218 14.00 18.17 7.25
N ARG A 219 14.45 17.46 6.21
CA ARG A 219 15.58 16.50 6.24
C ARG A 219 16.59 16.72 5.12
N VAL A 220 16.70 17.93 4.61
CA VAL A 220 17.61 18.28 3.50
C VAL A 220 19.06 17.92 3.81
N GLN A 221 19.50 18.07 5.07
CA GLN A 221 20.87 17.77 5.48
C GLN A 221 21.24 16.29 5.26
N GLU A 222 20.28 15.37 5.32
CA GLU A 222 20.53 13.94 5.14
C GLU A 222 20.89 13.58 3.70
N LEU A 223 20.54 14.43 2.72
CA LEU A 223 20.95 14.23 1.34
C LEU A 223 22.38 14.69 1.08
N SER A 224 22.99 15.48 1.96
CA SER A 224 24.36 15.98 1.75
C SER A 224 25.42 14.87 1.72
N THR A 225 25.13 13.71 2.30
CA THR A 225 26.00 12.53 2.28
C THR A 225 25.77 11.64 1.06
N SER A 226 24.77 11.93 0.23
CA SER A 226 24.47 11.19 -0.99
C SER A 226 25.51 11.45 -2.07
N GLU A 227 26.03 10.38 -2.67
CA GLU A 227 26.90 10.46 -3.85
C GLU A 227 26.22 11.18 -5.04
N PHE A 228 24.90 11.03 -5.17
CA PHE A 228 24.11 11.69 -6.21
C PHE A 228 23.94 13.19 -5.97
N TYR A 229 23.95 13.65 -4.71
CA TYR A 229 23.95 15.07 -4.37
C TYR A 229 25.14 15.79 -5.00
N SER A 230 26.33 15.18 -4.90
CA SER A 230 27.55 15.76 -5.47
C SER A 230 27.52 15.87 -7.00
N VAL A 231 26.89 14.90 -7.68
CA VAL A 231 26.69 14.94 -9.14
C VAL A 231 25.68 16.02 -9.51
N TRP A 232 24.59 16.13 -8.74
CA TRP A 232 23.59 17.16 -8.93
C TRP A 232 24.20 18.56 -8.78
N GLU A 233 25.02 18.80 -7.75
CA GLU A 233 25.75 20.07 -7.59
C GLU A 233 26.72 20.32 -8.75
N THR A 234 27.47 19.29 -9.16
CA THR A 234 28.43 19.40 -10.27
C THR A 234 27.73 19.83 -11.57
N LEU A 235 26.63 19.18 -11.93
CA LEU A 235 25.87 19.48 -13.14
C LEU A 235 25.26 20.90 -13.13
N ARG A 236 24.97 21.44 -11.95
CA ARG A 236 24.45 22.80 -11.75
C ARG A 236 25.54 23.84 -11.48
N SER A 237 26.80 23.42 -11.36
CA SER A 237 27.91 24.31 -10.99
C SER A 237 28.01 25.49 -11.96
N PRO A 238 28.21 26.74 -11.46
CA PRO A 238 28.44 27.90 -12.32
C PRO A 238 29.64 27.73 -13.27
N VAL A 239 30.63 26.91 -12.89
CA VAL A 239 31.82 26.63 -13.71
C VAL A 239 31.46 25.97 -15.05
N LEU A 240 30.34 25.24 -15.10
CA LEU A 240 29.87 24.59 -16.32
C LEU A 240 28.84 25.42 -17.10
N GLN A 241 28.66 26.70 -16.77
CA GLN A 241 27.67 27.55 -17.44
C GLN A 241 27.91 27.66 -18.94
N ASP A 242 29.16 27.92 -19.35
CA ASP A 242 29.53 28.02 -20.77
C ASP A 242 29.26 26.72 -21.54
N ILE A 243 29.49 25.57 -20.90
CA ILE A 243 29.21 24.25 -21.49
C ILE A 243 27.69 24.03 -21.64
N ARG A 244 26.89 24.42 -20.64
CA ARG A 244 25.43 24.33 -20.71
C ARG A 244 24.84 25.26 -21.77
N ASP A 245 25.40 26.46 -21.91
CA ASP A 245 24.96 27.43 -22.92
C ASP A 245 25.25 26.92 -24.34
N GLN A 246 26.42 26.30 -24.54
CA GLN A 246 26.76 25.58 -25.78
C GLN A 246 25.83 24.38 -26.03
N ALA A 247 25.36 23.72 -24.97
CA ALA A 247 24.35 22.67 -25.05
C ALA A 247 22.91 23.20 -25.25
N HIS A 248 22.71 24.52 -25.43
CA HIS A 248 21.40 25.16 -25.56
C HIS A 248 20.43 24.87 -24.41
N TRP A 249 20.94 24.59 -23.20
CA TRP A 249 20.12 24.43 -22.02
C TRP A 249 19.58 25.80 -21.57
N ARG A 250 18.37 26.14 -21.99
CA ARG A 250 17.70 27.41 -21.65
C ARG A 250 17.22 27.49 -20.19
N VAL A 251 17.35 26.41 -19.43
CA VAL A 251 16.91 26.37 -18.03
C VAL A 251 17.93 27.13 -17.19
N LYS A 252 17.54 28.30 -16.68
CA LYS A 252 18.30 28.99 -15.63
C LYS A 252 18.20 28.16 -14.36
N LEU A 253 19.24 27.39 -14.10
CA LEU A 253 19.41 26.68 -12.83
C LEU A 253 19.86 27.73 -11.81
N SER A 254 18.89 28.32 -11.10
CA SER A 254 19.12 29.22 -9.96
C SER A 254 19.79 28.49 -8.80
#